data_AF-A0A820J480-F1
#
_entry.id   AF-A0A820J480-F1
#
_cell.length_a   1.000
_cell.length_b   1.000
_cell.length_c   1.000
_cell.angle_alpha   90.00
_cell.angle_beta   90.00
_cell.angle_gamma   90.00
#
_symmetry.space_group_name_H-M   'P 1'
#
loop_
_entity.id
_entity.type
_entity.pdbx_description
1 polymer ?
#
loop_
_entity_poly.entity_id
_entity_poly.type
_entity_poly.pdbx_seq_one_letter_code
_entity_poly.pdbx_strand_id
1 'polypeptide(L)'
;MLTYRDGTAAKDNPSLKLYPNSFLIQLYSDGIGITNPIGPKKDEHKLTLYYFVLEDLPDLVPSMLQSIGLVGICPTKYLSLQTNRIK
;
A
#
# COMPACT_ATOMS: atom_id res chain seq x y z
N MET A 1 -20.91 -7.83 -16.28
CA MET A 1 -19.56 -7.30 -16.00
C MET A 1 -19.21 -7.76 -14.61
N LEU A 2 -18.16 -8.56 -14.44
CA LEU A 2 -17.75 -9.07 -13.14
C LEU A 2 -16.89 -8.01 -12.45
N THR A 3 -17.18 -7.71 -11.19
CA THR A 3 -16.48 -6.75 -10.33
C THR A 3 -15.57 -7.49 -9.34
N TYR A 4 -14.68 -6.77 -8.65
CA TYR A 4 -13.88 -7.36 -7.56
C TYR A 4 -14.77 -8.05 -6.52
N ARG A 5 -15.95 -7.48 -6.26
CA ARG A 5 -16.94 -7.97 -5.29
C ARG A 5 -17.60 -9.30 -5.66
N ASP A 6 -17.50 -9.70 -6.92
CA ASP A 6 -17.98 -11.01 -7.37
C ASP A 6 -17.03 -12.15 -7.00
N GLY A 7 -15.79 -11.82 -6.59
CA GLY A 7 -14.78 -12.76 -6.12
C GLY A 7 -15.09 -13.38 -4.76
N THR A 8 -14.58 -14.59 -4.53
CA THR A 8 -14.75 -15.34 -3.27
C THR A 8 -14.17 -14.59 -2.08
N ALA A 9 -13.00 -13.96 -2.23
CA ALA A 9 -12.36 -13.17 -1.18
C ALA A 9 -13.25 -12.01 -0.68
N ALA A 10 -13.97 -11.34 -1.59
CA ALA A 10 -14.91 -10.29 -1.23
C ALA A 10 -16.19 -10.86 -0.59
N LYS A 11 -16.70 -11.96 -1.16
CA LYS A 11 -17.88 -12.67 -0.66
C LYS A 11 -17.69 -13.30 0.71
N ASP A 12 -16.47 -13.60 1.13
CA ASP A 12 -16.20 -14.18 2.44
C ASP A 12 -15.85 -13.13 3.50
N ASN A 13 -15.58 -11.88 3.09
CA ASN A 13 -15.24 -10.79 3.98
C ASN A 13 -16.48 -10.28 4.76
N PRO A 14 -16.52 -10.41 6.11
CA PRO A 14 -17.68 -9.99 6.91
C PRO A 14 -18.01 -8.50 6.79
N SER A 15 -16.99 -7.65 6.66
CA SER A 15 -17.17 -6.20 6.53
C SER A 15 -17.81 -5.81 5.20
N LEU A 16 -17.46 -6.51 4.12
CA LEU A 16 -18.05 -6.28 2.80
C LEU A 16 -19.49 -6.80 2.70
N LYS A 17 -19.83 -7.86 3.44
CA LYS A 17 -21.23 -8.30 3.58
C LYS A 17 -22.09 -7.27 4.30
N LEU A 18 -21.55 -6.69 5.37
CA LEU A 18 -22.26 -5.71 6.19
C LEU A 18 -22.38 -4.34 5.50
N TYR A 19 -21.34 -3.94 4.75
CA TYR A 19 -21.26 -2.66 4.06
C TYR A 19 -20.98 -2.84 2.56
N PRO A 20 -21.99 -3.32 1.80
CA PRO A 20 -21.82 -3.70 0.40
C PRO A 20 -21.57 -2.52 -0.53
N ASN A 21 -21.68 -1.26 -0.09
CA ASN A 21 -21.41 -0.05 -0.88
C ASN A 21 -20.26 0.78 -0.29
N SER A 22 -19.43 0.17 0.56
CA SER A 22 -18.27 0.83 1.16
C SER A 22 -17.21 1.17 0.11
N PHE A 23 -16.47 2.25 0.33
CA PHE A 23 -15.32 2.58 -0.50
C PHE A 23 -14.11 1.73 -0.08
N LEU A 24 -13.42 1.14 -1.05
CA LEU A 24 -12.31 0.22 -0.79
C LEU A 24 -10.98 0.93 -1.02
N ILE A 25 -10.18 0.99 0.03
CA ILE A 25 -8.82 1.54 0.00
C ILE A 25 -7.87 0.44 0.43
N GLN A 26 -6.98 0.05 -0.47
CA GLN A 26 -5.89 -0.85 -0.16
C GLN A 26 -4.66 -0.04 0.24
N LEU A 27 -4.13 -0.29 1.44
CA LEU A 27 -2.86 0.28 1.89
C LEU A 27 -1.76 -0.75 1.71
N TYR A 28 -0.62 -0.34 1.19
CA TYR A 28 0.57 -1.20 1.13
C TYR A 28 1.84 -0.39 1.37
N SER A 29 2.90 -1.08 1.81
CA SER A 29 4.20 -0.47 2.06
C SER A 29 5.30 -1.22 1.33
N ASP A 30 6.31 -0.49 0.87
CA ASP A 30 7.51 -1.04 0.24
C ASP A 30 8.79 -0.46 0.85
N GLY A 31 9.88 -1.22 0.82
CA GLY A 31 11.18 -0.82 1.32
C GLY A 31 12.17 -0.59 0.18
N ILE A 32 12.76 0.61 0.12
CA ILE A 32 13.80 0.92 -0.87
C ILE A 32 15.13 1.25 -0.19
N GLY A 33 16.22 0.82 -0.82
CA GLY A 33 17.57 1.26 -0.49
C GLY A 33 17.96 2.42 -1.40
N ILE A 34 18.40 3.52 -0.81
CA ILE A 34 19.00 4.65 -1.53
C ILE A 34 20.47 4.72 -1.18
N THR A 35 21.31 4.64 -2.21
CA THR A 35 22.75 4.82 -2.10
C THR A 35 23.11 6.07 -2.86
N ASN A 36 23.94 6.95 -2.29
CA ASN A 36 24.57 8.01 -3.08
C ASN A 36 25.72 7.39 -3.91
N PRO A 37 25.62 7.30 -5.25
CA PRO A 37 26.67 6.69 -6.05
C PRO A 37 27.87 7.62 -6.29
N ILE A 38 27.75 8.92 -5.97
CA ILE A 38 28.77 9.93 -6.26
C ILE A 38 29.13 10.69 -4.98
N GLY A 39 30.27 10.35 -4.38
CA GLY A 39 30.84 11.07 -3.25
C GLY A 39 31.71 10.19 -2.33
N PRO A 40 32.52 10.80 -1.44
CA PRO A 40 33.39 10.07 -0.51
C PRO A 40 32.63 9.33 0.61
N LYS A 41 31.35 9.67 0.85
CA LYS A 41 30.48 8.96 1.79
C LYS A 41 29.57 7.98 1.04
N LYS A 42 29.88 6.69 1.16
CA LYS A 42 28.99 5.58 0.79
C LYS A 42 28.04 5.30 1.95
N ASP A 43 27.08 6.19 2.19
CA ASP A 43 26.02 5.93 3.15
C ASP A 43 24.82 5.31 2.40
N GLU A 44 24.36 4.15 2.87
CA GLU A 44 23.15 3.48 2.39
C GLU A 44 21.99 3.82 3.32
N HIS A 45 20.92 4.37 2.77
CA HIS A 45 19.72 4.75 3.51
C HIS A 45 18.56 3.83 3.14
N LYS A 46 17.99 3.16 4.15
CA LYS A 46 16.75 2.41 3.98
C LYS A 46 15.55 3.31 4.25
N LEU A 47 14.67 3.41 3.25
CA LEU A 47 13.41 4.13 3.35
C LEU A 47 12.25 3.14 3.21
N THR A 48 11.15 3.45 3.89
CA THR A 48 9.88 2.76 3.75
C THR A 48 8.88 3.75 3.16
N LEU A 49 8.23 3.32 2.08
CA LEU A 49 7.25 4.08 1.34
C LEU A 49 5.88 3.48 1.63
N TYR A 50 4.89 4.33 1.87
CA TYR A 50 3.51 3.94 2.09
C TYR A 50 2.66 4.43 0.94
N TYR A 51 1.79 3.57 0.46
CA TYR A 51 0.94 3.83 -0.68
C TYR A 51 -0.51 3.45 -0.38
N PHE A 52 -1.42 4.02 -1.17
CA PHE A 52 -2.81 3.61 -1.22
C PHE A 52 -3.25 3.36 -2.67
N VAL A 53 -4.20 2.46 -2.84
CA VAL A 53 -4.90 2.19 -4.10
C VAL A 53 -6.40 2.20 -3.83
N LEU A 54 -7.15 2.76 -4.78
CA LEU A 54 -8.61 2.71 -4.76
C LEU A 54 -9.06 1.46 -5.51
N GLU A 55 -9.78 0.57 -4.83
CA GLU A 55 -10.29 -0.65 -5.43
C GLU A 55 -11.75 -0.48 -5.90
N ASP A 56 -12.19 -1.38 -6.79
CA ASP A 56 -13.59 -1.51 -7.22
C ASP A 56 -14.19 -0.25 -7.87
N LEU A 57 -13.36 0.55 -8.54
CA LEU A 57 -13.81 1.66 -9.37
C LEU A 57 -14.38 1.12 -10.71
N PRO A 58 -15.55 1.60 -11.16
CA PRO A 58 -16.12 1.19 -12.44
C PRO A 58 -15.22 1.61 -13.61
N ASP A 59 -15.04 0.75 -14.61
CA ASP A 59 -14.21 0.96 -15.81
C ASP A 59 -14.68 2.12 -16.72
N LEU A 60 -15.60 2.97 -16.26
CA LEU A 60 -16.16 4.11 -16.99
C LEU A 60 -15.10 5.15 -17.40
N VAL A 61 -13.89 5.08 -16.85
CA VAL A 61 -12.76 5.93 -17.23
C VAL A 61 -11.61 5.05 -17.72
N PRO A 62 -11.54 4.71 -19.02
CA PRO A 62 -10.43 3.93 -19.59
C PRO A 62 -9.08 4.68 -19.61
N SER A 63 -8.98 5.84 -18.95
CA SER A 63 -7.82 6.71 -18.99
C SER A 63 -7.17 6.90 -17.61
N MET A 64 -5.98 6.28 -17.48
CA MET A 64 -4.78 6.90 -16.90
C MET A 64 -4.59 6.90 -15.38
N LEU A 65 -5.08 5.93 -14.61
CA LEU A 65 -4.64 5.82 -13.20
C LEU A 65 -4.54 4.35 -12.79
N GLN A 66 -3.37 3.75 -13.01
CA GLN A 66 -2.81 2.84 -12.01
C GLN A 66 -2.67 3.67 -10.73
N SER A 67 -3.73 3.79 -9.93
CA SER A 67 -3.89 4.86 -8.93
C SER A 67 -3.15 4.56 -7.64
N ILE A 68 -1.88 4.18 -7.74
CA ILE A 68 -0.99 4.09 -6.60
C ILE A 68 -0.69 5.52 -6.16
N GLY A 69 -1.30 5.96 -5.07
CA GLY A 69 -1.01 7.24 -4.43
C GLY A 69 0.04 7.05 -3.34
N LEU A 70 1.09 7.86 -3.37
CA LEU A 70 2.09 7.90 -2.29
C LEU A 70 1.50 8.63 -1.07
N VAL A 71 1.42 7.95 0.06
CA VAL A 71 0.98 8.51 1.34
C VAL A 71 2.15 9.20 2.06
N GLY A 72 3.33 8.58 2.01
CA GLY A 72 4.49 9.14 2.68
C GLY A 72 5.74 8.28 2.57
N ILE A 73 6.88 8.91 2.87
CA ILE A 73 8.21 8.30 2.86
C ILE A 73 8.82 8.53 4.23
N CYS A 74 9.35 7.47 4.85
CA CYS A 74 9.98 7.56 6.16
C CYS A 74 11.27 6.74 6.20
N PRO A 75 12.36 7.21 6.85
CA PRO A 75 13.52 6.37 7.10
C PRO A 75 13.13 5.15 7.95
N THR A 76 13.44 3.95 7.45
CA THR A 76 13.02 2.68 8.07
C THR A 76 13.45 2.55 9.53
N LYS A 77 14.58 3.18 9.90
CA LYS A 77 15.09 3.22 11.29
C LYS A 77 14.13 3.84 12.31
N TYR A 78 13.19 4.69 11.88
CA TYR A 78 12.19 5.29 12.78
C TYR A 78 10.93 4.43 12.90
N LEU A 79 10.76 3.44 12.03
CA LEU A 79 9.61 2.52 12.04
C LEU A 79 9.86 1.25 12.86
N SER A 80 11.13 0.95 13.18
CA SER A 80 11.47 -0.10 14.13
C SER A 80 11.16 0.34 15.56
N LEU A 81 9.88 0.41 15.91
CA LEU A 81 9.46 0.30 17.30
C LEU A 81 9.96 -1.05 17.80
N GLN A 82 10.60 -1.07 18.98
CA GLN A 82 11.02 -2.28 19.66
C GLN A 82 9.83 -3.23 19.77
N THR A 83 9.71 -4.19 18.84
CA THR A 83 8.84 -5.33 19.01
C THR A 83 9.45 -6.12 20.15
N ASN A 84 9.05 -5.80 21.38
CA ASN A 84 9.13 -6.73 22.49
C ASN A 84 8.38 -7.96 22.00
N ARG A 85 9.15 -8.93 21.49
CA ARG A 85 8.70 -10.28 21.20
C ARG A 85 8.13 -10.77 22.53
N ILE A 86 6.81 -10.78 22.63
CA ILE A 86 6.12 -11.55 23.67
C ILE A 86 6.54 -13.00 23.38
N LYS A 87 7.48 -13.48 24.19
CA LYS A 87 7.87 -14.88 24.25
C LYS A 87 6.72 -15.71 24.81
#